data_AF-A0A919PTX2-F1
#
_entry.id   AF-A0A919PTX2-F1
#
_cell.length_a   1.000
_cell.length_b   1.000
_cell.length_c   1.000
_cell.angle_alpha   90.00
_cell.angle_beta   90.00
_cell.angle_gamma   90.00
#
_symmetry.space_group_name_H-M   'P 1'
#
loop_
_entity.id
_entity.type
_entity.pdbx_description
1 polymer ?
#
loop_
_entity_poly.entity_id
_entity_poly.type
_entity_poly.pdbx_seq_one_letter_code
_entity_poly.pdbx_strand_id
1 'polypeptide(L)' 'MPSAAVYLAGNPSTPPAVLEGLVSHPDPAVLAELARNPALSEQTAHDLLTVLVHPQTVLIDSFGSAAIDDSE' A
#
# COMPACT_ATOMS: atom_id res chain seq x y z
N MET A 1 -11.40 -9.41 13.67
CA MET A 1 -12.43 -8.40 13.35
C MET A 1 -11.88 -7.52 12.24
N PRO A 2 -12.58 -7.32 11.12
CA PRO A 2 -12.15 -6.36 10.11
C PRO A 2 -12.07 -4.96 10.75
N SER A 3 -10.98 -4.25 10.46
CA SER A 3 -10.78 -2.89 10.96
C SER A 3 -11.75 -1.93 10.26
N ALA A 4 -12.08 -0.81 10.91
CA ALA A 4 -12.92 0.23 10.29
C ALA A 4 -12.36 0.74 8.95
N ALA A 5 -11.04 0.62 8.75
CA ALA A 5 -10.35 0.94 7.51
C ALA A 5 -10.82 0.10 6.31
N VAL A 6 -11.12 -1.20 6.50
CA VAL A 6 -11.64 -2.08 5.43
C VAL A 6 -13.02 -1.60 4.96
N TYR A 7 -13.88 -1.20 5.91
CA TYR A 7 -15.21 -0.67 5.58
C TYR A 7 -15.14 0.68 4.87
N LEU A 8 -14.22 1.56 5.26
CA LEU A 8 -13.99 2.83 4.58
C LEU A 8 -13.45 2.62 3.17
N ALA A 9 -12.50 1.69 3.00
CA ALA A 9 -11.88 1.37 1.74
C ALA A 9 -12.88 0.82 0.72
N GLY A 10 -13.84 -0.02 1.11
CA GLY A 10 -14.89 -0.54 0.22
C GLY A 10 -16.11 0.37 0.04
N ASN A 11 -16.20 1.48 0.78
CA ASN A 11 -17.38 2.36 0.74
C ASN A 11 -17.25 3.45 -0.35
N PRO A 12 -18.14 3.48 -1.35
CA PRO A 12 -18.10 4.47 -2.44
C PRO A 12 -18.51 5.89 -2.00
N SER A 13 -19.09 6.07 -0.82
CA SER A 13 -19.32 7.41 -0.24
C SER A 13 -18.12 7.94 0.57
N THR A 14 -17.04 7.17 0.67
CA THR A 14 -15.84 7.63 1.40
C THR A 14 -15.15 8.73 0.59
N PRO A 15 -14.79 9.87 1.22
CA PRO A 15 -14.11 10.95 0.53
C PRO A 15 -12.74 10.52 -0.03
N PRO A 16 -12.33 11.02 -1.20
CA PRO A 16 -11.05 10.66 -1.81
C PRO A 16 -9.85 10.99 -0.92
N ALA A 17 -9.89 12.08 -0.15
CA ALA A 17 -8.84 12.42 0.80
C ALA A 17 -8.62 11.37 1.91
N VAL A 18 -9.69 10.67 2.31
CA VAL A 18 -9.59 9.56 3.28
C VAL A 18 -9.04 8.31 2.61
N LEU A 19 -9.46 8.06 1.37
CA LEU A 19 -8.98 6.95 0.56
C LEU A 19 -7.49 7.08 0.23
N GLU A 20 -7.00 8.29 -0.08
CA GLU A 20 -5.57 8.58 -0.28
C GLU A 20 -4.74 8.28 0.98
N GLY A 21 -5.25 8.58 2.17
CA GLY A 21 -4.60 8.21 3.43
C GLY A 21 -4.53 6.70 3.67
N LEU A 22 -5.42 5.92 3.05
CA LEU A 22 -5.47 4.46 3.15
C LEU A 22 -4.52 3.77 2.15
N VAL A 23 -3.98 4.49 1.15
CA VAL A 23 -3.03 3.96 0.15
C VAL A 23 -1.74 3.43 0.80
N SER A 24 -1.30 4.04 1.91
CA SER A 24 -0.12 3.61 2.67
C SER A 24 -0.45 2.66 3.83
N HIS A 25 -1.67 2.11 3.89
CA HIS A 25 -2.08 1.25 4.99
C HIS A 25 -1.34 -0.11 4.93
N PRO A 26 -0.80 -0.61 6.06
CA PRO A 26 -0.02 -1.86 6.08
C PRO A 26 -0.87 -3.14 5.92
N ASP A 27 -2.20 -3.01 5.88
CA ASP A 27 -3.13 -4.14 5.83
C ASP A 27 -3.50 -4.42 4.36
N PRO A 28 -3.15 -5.61 3.82
CA PRO A 28 -3.45 -5.95 2.44
C PRO A 28 -4.95 -6.07 2.16
N ALA A 29 -5.78 -6.37 3.16
CA ALA A 29 -7.24 -6.41 2.98
C ALA A 29 -7.81 -5.01 2.75
N VAL A 30 -7.25 -3.99 3.42
CA VAL A 30 -7.62 -2.59 3.19
C VAL A 30 -7.25 -2.17 1.78
N LEU A 31 -6.03 -2.47 1.33
CA LEU A 31 -5.57 -2.15 -0.02
C LEU A 31 -6.38 -2.85 -1.11
N ALA A 32 -6.77 -4.11 -0.88
CA ALA A 32 -7.60 -4.87 -1.81
C ALA A 32 -9.01 -4.27 -1.96
N GLU A 33 -9.66 -3.88 -0.87
CA GLU A 33 -10.97 -3.21 -0.93
C GLU A 33 -10.85 -1.80 -1.55
N LEU A 34 -9.76 -1.10 -1.25
CA LEU A 34 -9.47 0.24 -1.79
C LEU A 34 -9.34 0.20 -3.32
N ALA A 35 -8.62 -0.78 -3.85
CA ALA A 35 -8.45 -0.98 -5.29
C ALA A 35 -9.74 -1.36 -6.02
N ARG A 36 -10.74 -1.89 -5.31
CA ARG A 36 -12.06 -2.24 -5.86
C ARG A 36 -13.08 -1.10 -5.74
N ASN A 37 -12.73 0.00 -5.07
CA ASN A 37 -13.65 1.09 -4.82
C ASN A 37 -13.79 2.02 -6.04
N PRO A 38 -14.98 2.19 -6.60
CA PRO A 38 -15.21 3.06 -7.76
C PRO A 38 -15.13 4.56 -7.45
N ALA A 39 -15.14 4.95 -6.17
CA ALA A 39 -14.94 6.34 -5.75
C ALA A 39 -13.46 6.73 -5.71
N LEU A 40 -12.55 5.76 -5.82
CA LEU A 40 -11.12 6.02 -5.96
C LEU A 40 -10.83 6.50 -7.38
N SER A 41 -10.01 7.54 -7.52
CA SER A 41 -9.59 8.02 -8.83
C SER A 41 -8.87 6.90 -9.59
N GLU A 42 -9.18 6.72 -10.89
CA GLU A 42 -8.62 5.63 -11.71
C GLU A 42 -7.09 5.58 -11.65
N GLN A 43 -6.44 6.75 -11.61
CA GLN A 43 -4.99 6.87 -11.51
C GLN A 43 -4.44 6.24 -10.21
N THR A 44 -5.10 6.49 -9.07
CA THR A 44 -4.71 5.96 -7.76
C THR A 44 -5.04 4.47 -7.64
N ALA A 45 -6.16 4.03 -8.23
CA ALA A 45 -6.52 2.61 -8.30
C ALA A 45 -5.48 1.81 -9.10
N HIS A 46 -5.00 2.37 -10.21
CA HIS A 46 -4.00 1.75 -11.07
C HIS A 46 -2.62 1.64 -10.38
N ASP A 47 -2.22 2.69 -9.65
CA ASP A 47 -1.00 2.70 -8.85
C ASP A 47 -1.03 1.62 -7.75
N LEU A 48 -2.14 1.54 -7.00
CA LEU A 48 -2.37 0.49 -5.99
C LEU A 48 -2.37 -0.91 -6.57
N LEU A 49 -3.06 -1.12 -7.71
CA LEU A 49 -3.06 -2.41 -8.40
C LEU A 49 -1.65 -2.80 -8.85
N THR A 50 -0.84 -1.83 -9.29
CA THR A 50 0.54 -2.08 -9.68
C THR A 50 1.38 -2.53 -8.48
N VAL A 51 1.20 -1.93 -7.31
CA VAL A 51 1.86 -2.32 -6.05
C VAL A 51 1.38 -3.67 -5.51
N LEU A 52 0.10 -3.99 -5.66
CA LEU A 52 -0.47 -5.29 -5.27
C LEU A 52 -0.08 -6.43 -6.22
N VAL A 53 0.00 -6.15 -7.53
CA VAL A 53 0.37 -7.13 -8.57
C VAL A 53 1.87 -7.33 -8.65
N HIS A 54 2.65 -6.29 -8.34
CA HIS A 54 4.09 -6.41 -8.08
C HIS A 54 4.31 -6.29 -6.57
N PRO A 55 4.09 -7.36 -5.79
CA PRO A 55 4.50 -7.35 -4.40
C PRO A 55 6.01 -7.12 -4.41
N GLN A 56 6.45 -5.91 -4.06
CA GLN A 56 7.85 -5.67 -3.75
C GLN A 56 8.10 -6.42 -2.44
N THR A 57 8.36 -7.72 -2.58
CA THR A 57 9.01 -8.57 -1.58
C THR A 57 10.48 -8.18 -1.39
N VAL A 58 10.85 -6.95 -1.76
CA VAL A 58 12.14 -6.39 -1.40
C VAL A 58 11.96 -5.79 -0.01
N LEU A 59 11.88 -6.68 0.98
CA LEU A 59 12.44 -6.34 2.29
C LEU A 59 13.91 -6.04 2.03
N ILE A 60 14.20 -4.75 1.96
CA ILE A 60 15.52 -4.18 2.00
C ILE A 60 16.03 -4.48 3.42
N ASP A 61 16.54 -5.69 3.65
CA ASP A 61 17.31 -6.02 4.85
C ASP A 61 18.75 -5.46 4.78
N SER A 62 19.13 -4.74 3.72
CA SER A 62 20.51 -4.26 3.55
C SER A 62 20.80 -2.88 4.18
N PHE A 63 19.97 -2.40 5.11
CA PHE A 63 20.36 -1.25 5.94
C PHE A 63 21.28 -1.70 7.09
N GLY A 64 22.57 -1.83 6.77
CA GLY A 64 23.66 -1.97 7.73
C GLY A 64 24.65 -3.05 7.28
N SER A 65 25.96 -2.88 7.30
CA SER A 65 26.81 -1.78 7.71
C SER A 65 28.22 -2.17 7.29
N ALA A 66 28.93 -1.22 6.68
CA ALA A 66 30.38 -1.08 6.67
C ALA A 66 31.25 -2.29 7.08
N ALA A 67 31.86 -2.93 6.08
CA ALA A 67 33.20 -3.51 6.18
C ALA A 67 33.79 -3.57 4.76
N ILE A 68 34.12 -2.40 4.20
CA ILE A 68 35.23 -2.36 3.24
C ILE A 68 36.50 -2.51 4.08
N ASP A 69 36.90 -3.77 4.28
CA ASP A 69 38.20 -4.11 4.86
C ASP A 69 39.26 -3.82 3.80
N ASP A 70 39.85 -2.63 3.92
CA ASP A 70 41.06 -2.20 3.25
C ASP A 70 42.25 -2.84 4.00
N SER A 71 42.87 -3.90 3.47
CA SER A 71 44.30 -4.29 3.65
C SER A 71 44.60 -5.72 3.15
N GLU A 72 45.34 -5.88 2.06
CA GLU A 72 46.77 -6.32 2.02
C GLU A 72 47.29 -6.39 0.57
#